data_AF-A0A7Y2YS06-F1
#
_entry.id   AF-A0A7Y2YS06-F1
#
_cell.length_a   1.000
_cell.length_b   1.000
_cell.length_c   1.000
_cell.angle_alpha   90.00
_cell.angle_beta   90.00
_cell.angle_gamma   90.00
#
_symmetry.space_group_name_H-M   'P 1'
#
loop_
_entity.id
_entity.type
_entity.pdbx_description
1 polymer ?
#
loop_
_entity_poly.entity_id
_entity_poly.type
_entity_poly.pdbx_seq_one_letter_code
_entity_poly.pdbx_strand_id
1 'polypeptide(L)'
;MTIRTKFTLSAALIVVLALAQLVVVLMLMGNQSGLARAQEVQHESWRLANELRFSSDELTRTARTYVVTGDRAYEEEYWQILAIRDGTEPRPDGRTVPLRRLMEDIGFSEAELDKLNDAEDNSNALVATEVAAFQAMLGQFTVEPGGTSRDLEDYTRTGSPDQAFAIRIMHDPKYHEDKDLIMGPIAESERMVVDRTLAEVERLTQRSRSLILIGAVIGLLLVAIVVLAHLVAQRPVLASTNLVRSELAELASGAADLSKRLSIRNNDELGALAAALNGLMERLEG
;
A
#
# COMPACT_ATOMS: atom_id res chain seq x y z
N MET A 1 32.13 -40.15 8.66
CA MET A 1 31.66 -39.56 7.38
C MET A 1 32.85 -39.03 6.64
N THR A 2 32.94 -39.34 5.35
CA THR A 2 34.02 -38.83 4.50
C THR A 2 33.92 -37.30 4.37
N ILE A 3 35.03 -36.65 4.03
CA ILE A 3 35.08 -35.21 3.77
C ILE A 3 34.15 -34.86 2.63
N ARG A 4 34.14 -35.68 1.56
CA ARG A 4 33.20 -35.51 0.45
C ARG A 4 31.75 -35.48 0.93
N THR A 5 31.33 -36.41 1.79
CA THR A 5 29.94 -36.44 2.28
C THR A 5 29.59 -35.18 3.07
N LYS A 6 30.49 -34.68 3.93
CA LYS A 6 30.26 -33.44 4.68
C LYS A 6 30.09 -32.25 3.75
N PHE A 7 30.97 -32.11 2.75
CA PHE A 7 30.91 -31.05 1.74
C PHE A 7 29.63 -31.11 0.90
N THR A 8 29.23 -32.31 0.45
CA THR A 8 28.00 -32.46 -0.34
C THR A 8 26.76 -32.11 0.47
N LEU A 9 26.71 -32.47 1.76
CA LEU A 9 25.59 -32.14 2.63
C LEU A 9 25.52 -30.65 2.94
N SER A 10 26.65 -30.01 3.26
CA SER A 10 26.68 -28.56 3.47
C SER A 10 26.32 -27.79 2.20
N ALA A 11 26.82 -28.23 1.04
CA ALA A 11 26.48 -27.61 -0.24
C ALA A 11 25.00 -27.77 -0.58
N ALA A 12 24.43 -28.96 -0.40
CA ALA A 12 23.00 -29.19 -0.59
C ALA A 12 22.15 -28.31 0.35
N LEU A 13 22.54 -28.19 1.62
CA LEU A 13 21.84 -27.33 2.58
C LEU A 13 21.93 -25.84 2.21
N ILE A 14 23.10 -25.37 1.76
CA ILE A 14 23.28 -23.99 1.26
C ILE A 14 22.37 -23.73 0.07
N VAL A 15 22.29 -24.67 -0.88
CA VAL A 15 21.39 -24.53 -2.05
C VAL A 15 19.93 -24.47 -1.60
N VAL A 16 19.50 -25.33 -0.68
CA VAL A 16 18.13 -25.30 -0.15
C VAL A 16 17.82 -23.96 0.53
N LEU A 17 18.72 -23.44 1.37
CA LEU A 17 18.53 -22.14 2.02
C LEU A 17 18.57 -20.97 1.04
N ALA A 18 19.42 -21.03 0.01
CA ALA A 18 19.47 -20.03 -1.04
C ALA A 18 18.16 -20.00 -1.86
N LEU A 19 17.59 -21.17 -2.17
CA LEU A 19 16.28 -21.27 -2.81
C LEU A 19 15.16 -20.76 -1.90
N ALA A 20 15.19 -21.09 -0.60
CA ALA A 20 14.23 -20.54 0.36
C ALA A 20 14.32 -19.01 0.44
N GLN A 21 15.55 -18.46 0.43
CA GLN A 21 15.78 -17.02 0.41
C GLN A 21 15.22 -16.38 -0.87
N LEU A 22 15.44 -17.00 -2.03
CA LEU A 22 14.88 -16.54 -3.30
C LEU A 22 13.34 -16.50 -3.24
N VAL A 23 12.70 -17.52 -2.67
CA VAL A 23 11.24 -17.54 -2.49
C VAL A 23 10.77 -16.39 -1.60
N VAL A 24 11.43 -16.14 -0.47
CA VAL A 24 11.09 -15.02 0.42
C VAL A 24 11.22 -13.67 -0.30
N VAL A 25 12.27 -13.49 -1.11
CA VAL A 25 12.47 -12.27 -1.91
C VAL A 25 11.32 -12.11 -2.92
N LEU A 26 10.93 -13.17 -3.64
CA LEU A 26 9.81 -13.12 -4.58
C LEU A 26 8.49 -12.80 -3.88
N MET A 27 8.24 -13.38 -2.71
CA MET A 27 7.05 -13.07 -1.90
C MET A 27 7.06 -11.61 -1.42
N LEU A 28 8.22 -11.08 -1.04
CA LEU A 28 8.38 -9.68 -0.63
C LEU A 28 8.11 -8.74 -1.79
N MET A 29 8.63 -9.03 -2.99
CA MET A 29 8.36 -8.24 -4.20
C MET A 29 6.86 -8.22 -4.52
N GLY A 30 6.19 -9.37 -4.48
CA GLY A 30 4.73 -9.44 -4.66
C GLY A 30 3.94 -8.65 -3.62
N ASN A 31 4.38 -8.68 -2.35
CA ASN A 31 3.76 -7.92 -1.27
C ASN A 31 3.97 -6.41 -1.41
N GLN A 32 5.15 -5.97 -1.87
CA GLN A 32 5.45 -4.55 -2.14
C GLN A 32 4.57 -3.99 -3.27
N SER A 33 4.36 -4.75 -4.35
CA SER A 33 3.42 -4.35 -5.40
C SER A 33 1.96 -4.32 -4.91
N GLY A 34 1.60 -5.17 -3.95
CA GLY A 34 0.32 -5.08 -3.25
C GLY A 34 0.21 -3.81 -2.42
N LEU A 35 1.25 -3.50 -1.63
CA LEU A 35 1.30 -2.33 -0.75
C LEU A 35 1.21 -1.03 -1.55
N ALA A 36 1.95 -0.91 -2.65
CA ALA A 36 1.90 0.26 -3.53
C ALA A 36 0.48 0.50 -4.08
N ARG A 37 -0.20 -0.55 -4.55
CA ARG A 37 -1.59 -0.46 -5.02
C ARG A 37 -2.56 -0.09 -3.90
N ALA A 38 -2.37 -0.64 -2.69
CA ALA A 38 -3.22 -0.31 -1.55
C ALA A 38 -3.07 1.17 -1.13
N GLN A 39 -1.86 1.73 -1.23
CA GLN A 39 -1.61 3.15 -0.99
C GLN A 39 -2.23 4.06 -2.07
N GLU A 40 -2.16 3.64 -3.34
CA GLU A 40 -2.82 4.36 -4.43
C GLU A 40 -4.35 4.36 -4.25
N VAL A 41 -4.94 3.20 -3.97
CA VAL A 41 -6.38 3.07 -3.66
C VAL A 41 -6.75 3.91 -2.44
N GLN A 42 -5.93 3.94 -1.38
CA GLN A 42 -6.17 4.81 -0.23
C GLN A 42 -6.26 6.29 -0.63
N HIS A 43 -5.28 6.77 -1.40
CA HIS A 43 -5.23 8.17 -1.82
C HIS A 43 -6.43 8.56 -2.68
N GLU A 44 -6.72 7.75 -3.70
CA GLU A 44 -7.84 8.00 -4.61
C GLU A 44 -9.20 7.86 -3.91
N SER A 45 -9.36 6.90 -2.99
CA SER A 45 -10.59 6.77 -2.22
C SER A 45 -10.82 8.00 -1.34
N TRP A 46 -9.76 8.51 -0.70
CA TRP A 46 -9.85 9.75 0.09
C TRP A 46 -10.21 10.96 -0.79
N ARG A 47 -9.63 11.08 -1.99
CA ARG A 47 -9.96 12.17 -2.93
C ARG A 47 -11.44 12.13 -3.32
N LEU A 48 -11.94 10.95 -3.73
CA LEU A 48 -13.32 10.80 -4.17
C LEU A 48 -14.31 11.06 -3.04
N ALA A 49 -14.04 10.58 -1.83
CA ALA A 49 -14.89 10.83 -0.67
C ALA A 49 -14.98 12.32 -0.33
N ASN A 50 -13.88 13.07 -0.46
CA ASN A 50 -13.86 14.52 -0.23
C ASN A 50 -14.50 15.34 -1.36
N GLU A 51 -14.68 14.79 -2.56
CA GLU A 51 -15.26 15.52 -3.70
C GLU A 51 -16.70 15.98 -3.41
N LEU A 52 -17.49 15.14 -2.72
CA LEU A 52 -18.86 15.49 -2.32
C LEU A 52 -18.88 16.60 -1.26
N ARG A 53 -17.96 16.54 -0.28
CA ARG A 53 -17.80 17.63 0.70
C ARG A 53 -17.46 18.94 0.00
N PHE A 54 -16.43 18.91 -0.84
CA PHE A 54 -15.91 20.09 -1.52
C PHE A 54 -16.99 20.75 -2.37
N SER A 55 -17.68 19.97 -3.21
CA SER A 55 -18.77 20.50 -4.04
C SER A 55 -19.92 21.05 -3.20
N SER A 56 -20.28 20.40 -2.09
CA SER A 56 -21.30 20.91 -1.18
C SER A 56 -20.91 22.25 -0.55
N ASP A 57 -19.65 22.41 -0.12
CA ASP A 57 -19.15 23.65 0.46
C ASP A 57 -19.06 24.78 -0.57
N GLU A 58 -18.65 24.48 -1.80
CA GLU A 58 -18.59 25.46 -2.88
C GLU A 58 -19.99 25.91 -3.33
N LEU A 59 -20.99 25.03 -3.37
CA LEU A 59 -22.40 25.42 -3.59
C LEU A 59 -22.86 26.41 -2.51
N THR A 60 -22.61 26.12 -1.24
CA THR A 60 -22.96 27.03 -0.14
C THR A 60 -22.22 28.37 -0.27
N ARG A 61 -20.90 28.33 -0.56
CA ARG A 61 -20.06 29.52 -0.68
C ARG A 61 -20.55 30.42 -1.81
N THR A 62 -20.73 29.87 -3.00
CA THR A 62 -21.15 30.60 -4.21
C THR A 62 -22.55 31.17 -4.03
N ALA A 63 -23.50 30.37 -3.53
CA ALA A 63 -24.86 30.82 -3.30
C ALA A 63 -24.92 31.97 -2.28
N ARG A 64 -24.25 31.85 -1.13
CA ARG A 64 -24.18 32.92 -0.11
C ARG A 64 -23.51 34.18 -0.65
N THR A 65 -22.45 34.02 -1.44
CA THR A 65 -21.73 35.16 -2.01
C THR A 65 -22.60 35.89 -3.04
N TYR A 66 -23.32 35.17 -3.90
CA TYR A 66 -24.23 35.77 -4.86
C TYR A 66 -25.36 36.56 -4.19
N VAL A 67 -26.06 35.99 -3.20
CA VAL A 67 -27.19 36.69 -2.57
C VAL A 67 -26.77 37.94 -1.80
N VAL A 68 -25.52 38.02 -1.34
CA VAL A 68 -24.97 39.21 -0.68
C VAL A 68 -24.49 40.26 -1.69
N THR A 69 -23.81 39.84 -2.76
CA THR A 69 -23.13 40.76 -3.68
C THR A 69 -23.98 41.15 -4.90
N GLY A 70 -24.88 40.28 -5.33
CA GLY A 70 -25.57 40.37 -6.62
C GLY A 70 -24.68 40.09 -7.83
N ASP A 71 -23.43 39.65 -7.63
CA ASP A 71 -22.49 39.37 -8.71
C ASP A 71 -22.81 38.03 -9.38
N ARG A 72 -23.26 38.09 -10.64
CA ARG A 72 -23.67 36.93 -11.43
C ARG A 72 -22.55 35.92 -11.67
N ALA A 73 -21.28 36.30 -11.54
CA ALA A 73 -20.18 35.33 -11.65
C ALA A 73 -20.32 34.18 -10.64
N TYR A 74 -20.81 34.45 -9.43
CA TYR A 74 -21.05 33.42 -8.42
C TYR A 74 -22.31 32.59 -8.67
N GLU A 75 -23.34 33.18 -9.30
CA GLU A 75 -24.52 32.43 -9.77
C GLU A 75 -24.11 31.43 -10.87
N GLU A 76 -23.33 31.88 -11.85
CA GLU A 76 -22.80 31.03 -12.93
C GLU A 76 -21.91 29.90 -12.37
N GLU A 77 -21.03 30.22 -11.41
CA GLU A 77 -20.19 29.22 -10.73
C GLU A 77 -21.03 28.17 -9.98
N TYR A 78 -22.09 28.60 -9.27
CA TYR A 78 -23.01 27.68 -8.58
C TYR A 78 -23.63 26.66 -9.54
N TRP A 79 -24.19 27.14 -10.65
CA TRP A 79 -24.85 26.28 -11.64
C TRP A 79 -23.86 25.34 -12.33
N GLN A 80 -22.62 25.79 -12.56
CA GLN A 80 -21.56 24.93 -13.07
C GLN A 80 -21.20 23.80 -12.10
N ILE A 81 -21.07 24.08 -10.80
CA ILE A 81 -20.80 23.06 -9.79
C ILE A 81 -21.92 22.02 -9.77
N LEU A 82 -23.19 22.46 -9.83
CA LEU A 82 -24.35 21.57 -9.86
C LEU A 82 -24.35 20.70 -11.14
N ALA A 83 -24.02 21.29 -12.29
CA ALA A 83 -23.92 20.57 -13.56
C ALA A 83 -22.83 19.49 -13.57
N ILE A 84 -21.65 19.79 -12.99
CA ILE A 84 -20.57 18.81 -12.83
C ILE A 84 -20.99 17.68 -11.89
N ARG A 85 -21.66 18.01 -10.78
CA ARG A 85 -22.14 17.03 -9.80
C ARG A 85 -23.17 16.08 -10.40
N ASP A 86 -24.13 16.63 -11.14
CA ASP A 86 -25.19 15.87 -11.81
C ASP A 86 -24.68 15.13 -13.08
N GLY A 87 -23.41 15.36 -13.46
CA GLY A 87 -22.75 14.68 -14.59
C GLY A 87 -23.15 15.22 -15.97
N THR A 88 -23.78 16.38 -16.03
CA THR A 88 -24.14 17.06 -17.30
C THR A 88 -22.96 17.83 -17.89
N GLU A 89 -22.02 18.28 -17.05
CA GLU A 89 -20.72 18.83 -17.44
C GLU A 89 -19.54 17.92 -17.04
N PRO A 90 -18.43 17.95 -17.78
CA PRO A 90 -17.24 17.18 -17.43
C PRO A 90 -16.58 17.74 -16.17
N ARG A 91 -16.02 16.85 -15.35
CA ARG A 91 -15.11 17.24 -14.26
C ARG A 91 -13.87 17.97 -14.80
N PRO A 92 -13.12 18.68 -13.95
CA PRO A 92 -11.84 19.32 -14.34
C PRO A 92 -10.81 18.37 -14.97
N ASP A 93 -10.91 17.07 -14.70
CA ASP A 93 -10.06 16.03 -15.29
C ASP A 93 -10.56 15.50 -16.66
N GLY A 94 -11.67 16.04 -17.16
CA GLY A 94 -12.29 15.68 -18.43
C GLY A 94 -13.22 14.46 -18.38
N ARG A 95 -13.39 13.80 -17.22
CA ARG A 95 -14.28 12.63 -17.10
C ARG A 95 -15.73 13.05 -16.96
N THR A 96 -16.61 12.35 -17.68
CA THR A 96 -18.09 12.45 -17.57
C THR A 96 -18.72 11.28 -16.81
N VAL A 97 -17.91 10.48 -16.12
CA VAL A 97 -18.37 9.30 -15.36
C VAL A 97 -18.98 9.74 -14.03
N PRO A 98 -20.19 9.35 -13.63
CA PRO A 98 -20.77 9.76 -12.34
C PRO A 98 -19.87 9.43 -11.13
N LEU A 99 -19.88 10.26 -10.08
CA LEU A 99 -18.98 10.12 -8.92
C LEU A 99 -19.13 8.75 -8.26
N ARG A 100 -20.38 8.30 -8.13
CA ARG A 100 -20.73 6.97 -7.63
C ARG A 100 -20.04 5.84 -8.40
N ARG A 101 -20.01 5.90 -9.74
CA ARG A 101 -19.33 4.89 -10.58
C ARG A 101 -17.82 4.86 -10.29
N LEU A 102 -17.19 6.02 -10.12
CA LEU A 102 -15.77 6.10 -9.76
C LEU A 102 -15.48 5.46 -8.39
N MET A 103 -16.39 5.64 -7.43
CA MET A 103 -16.29 5.04 -6.10
C MET A 103 -16.50 3.52 -6.14
N GLU A 104 -17.48 3.04 -6.91
CA GLU A 104 -17.72 1.61 -7.14
C GLU A 104 -16.49 0.94 -7.78
N ASP A 105 -15.92 1.55 -8.82
CA ASP A 105 -14.76 1.03 -9.56
C ASP A 105 -13.51 0.89 -8.68
N ILE A 106 -13.33 1.80 -7.70
CA ILE A 106 -12.19 1.76 -6.77
C ILE A 106 -12.43 0.91 -5.52
N GLY A 107 -13.64 0.36 -5.37
CA GLY A 107 -13.97 -0.61 -4.33
C GLY A 107 -14.51 0.00 -3.04
N PHE A 108 -15.30 1.07 -3.13
CA PHE A 108 -16.15 1.49 -2.01
C PHE A 108 -17.16 0.38 -1.67
N SER A 109 -17.40 0.18 -0.38
CA SER A 109 -18.43 -0.74 0.09
C SER A 109 -19.82 -0.14 -0.03
N GLU A 110 -20.85 -0.99 -0.07
CA GLU A 110 -22.26 -0.54 -0.10
C GLU A 110 -22.58 0.40 1.07
N ALA A 111 -22.14 0.05 2.29
CA ALA A 111 -22.36 0.89 3.48
C ALA A 111 -21.62 2.25 3.41
N GLU A 112 -20.47 2.33 2.73
CA GLU A 112 -19.77 3.61 2.48
C GLU A 112 -20.55 4.48 1.48
N LEU A 113 -21.11 3.85 0.45
CA LEU A 113 -21.90 4.53 -0.58
C LEU A 113 -23.27 4.98 -0.04
N ASP A 114 -23.90 4.20 0.83
CA ASP A 114 -25.20 4.55 1.43
C ASP A 114 -25.12 5.86 2.20
N LYS A 115 -24.03 6.08 2.95
CA LYS A 115 -23.79 7.35 3.65
C LYS A 115 -23.61 8.54 2.71
N LEU A 116 -23.05 8.31 1.52
CA LEU A 116 -22.93 9.35 0.51
C LEU A 116 -24.27 9.62 -0.18
N ASN A 117 -25.11 8.60 -0.37
CA ASN A 117 -26.47 8.76 -0.87
C ASN A 117 -27.31 9.58 0.12
N ASP A 118 -27.22 9.30 1.43
CA ASP A 118 -27.90 10.10 2.47
C ASP A 118 -27.49 11.58 2.38
N ALA A 119 -26.18 11.85 2.20
CA ALA A 119 -25.68 13.22 2.05
C ALA A 119 -26.13 13.88 0.74
N GLU A 120 -26.17 13.13 -0.36
CA GLU A 120 -26.63 13.61 -1.66
C GLU A 120 -28.11 13.98 -1.62
N ASP A 121 -28.96 13.14 -1.02
CA ASP A 121 -30.39 13.40 -0.84
C ASP A 121 -30.62 14.65 0.02
N ASN A 122 -29.91 14.77 1.14
CA ASN A 122 -29.95 15.97 1.99
C ASN A 122 -29.48 17.22 1.22
N SER A 123 -28.46 17.08 0.37
CA SER A 123 -27.97 18.20 -0.44
C SER A 123 -28.95 18.59 -1.53
N ASN A 124 -29.59 17.62 -2.19
CA ASN A 124 -30.63 17.87 -3.18
C ASN A 124 -31.85 18.58 -2.56
N ALA A 125 -32.18 18.29 -1.30
CA ALA A 125 -33.19 19.03 -0.56
C ALA A 125 -32.76 20.48 -0.26
N LEU A 126 -31.51 20.70 0.14
CA LEU A 126 -30.99 22.05 0.42
C LEU A 126 -30.97 22.95 -0.83
N VAL A 127 -30.71 22.38 -2.01
CA VAL A 127 -30.73 23.11 -3.31
C VAL A 127 -32.05 23.87 -3.51
N ALA A 128 -33.19 23.34 -3.06
CA ALA A 128 -34.47 24.06 -3.18
C ALA A 128 -34.45 25.42 -2.44
N THR A 129 -33.75 25.51 -1.32
CA THR A 129 -33.56 26.77 -0.56
C THR A 129 -32.63 27.72 -1.29
N GLU A 130 -31.55 27.18 -1.88
CA GLU A 130 -30.56 27.96 -2.63
C GLU A 130 -31.16 28.56 -3.90
N VAL A 131 -31.93 27.75 -4.65
CA VAL A 131 -32.70 28.19 -5.80
C VAL A 131 -33.74 29.25 -5.39
N ALA A 132 -34.46 29.04 -4.30
CA ALA A 132 -35.42 30.05 -3.82
C ALA A 132 -34.75 31.39 -3.51
N ALA A 133 -33.53 31.37 -2.97
CA ALA A 133 -32.76 32.57 -2.72
C ALA A 133 -32.39 33.28 -4.02
N PHE A 134 -32.00 32.53 -5.05
CA PHE A 134 -31.66 33.09 -6.37
C PHE A 134 -32.89 33.68 -7.06
N GLN A 135 -34.01 32.97 -7.03
CA GLN A 135 -35.27 33.45 -7.60
C GLN A 135 -35.78 34.70 -6.89
N ALA A 136 -35.61 34.80 -5.56
CA ALA A 136 -35.95 36.01 -4.81
C ALA A 136 -35.09 37.22 -5.24
N MET A 137 -33.81 37.03 -5.59
CA MET A 137 -32.96 38.09 -6.17
C MET A 137 -33.49 38.58 -7.52
N LEU A 138 -34.24 37.74 -8.25
CA LEU A 138 -34.86 38.07 -9.53
C LEU A 138 -36.32 38.58 -9.39
N GLY A 139 -36.85 38.64 -8.17
CA GLY A 139 -38.25 38.99 -7.91
C GLY A 139 -39.24 37.90 -8.34
N GLN A 140 -38.80 36.65 -8.41
CA GLN A 140 -39.61 35.47 -8.72
C GLN A 140 -39.85 34.64 -7.47
N PHE A 141 -41.08 34.16 -7.29
CA PHE A 141 -41.51 33.47 -6.07
C PHE A 141 -42.47 32.33 -6.39
N THR A 142 -42.51 31.35 -5.50
CA THR A 142 -43.51 30.29 -5.49
C THR A 142 -44.92 30.84 -5.20
N VAL A 143 -45.92 29.99 -5.48
CA VAL A 143 -47.34 30.27 -5.15
C VAL A 143 -47.52 30.46 -3.65
N GLU A 144 -46.95 29.57 -2.84
CA GLU A 144 -46.94 29.69 -1.39
C GLU A 144 -45.91 30.75 -0.96
N PRO A 145 -46.29 31.77 -0.18
CA PRO A 145 -45.33 32.76 0.33
C PRO A 145 -44.23 32.10 1.17
N GLY A 146 -42.98 32.30 0.77
CA GLY A 146 -41.82 31.69 1.45
C GLY A 146 -41.57 30.23 1.09
N GLY A 147 -42.31 29.67 0.13
CA GLY A 147 -42.04 28.34 -0.41
C GLY A 147 -40.69 28.26 -1.12
N THR A 148 -40.13 27.05 -1.13
CA THR A 148 -38.85 26.72 -1.78
C THR A 148 -39.08 25.59 -2.77
N SER A 149 -38.51 25.69 -3.97
CA SER A 149 -38.50 24.61 -4.95
C SER A 149 -37.19 24.59 -5.72
N ARG A 150 -36.77 23.40 -6.15
CA ARG A 150 -35.67 23.23 -7.11
C ARG A 150 -36.14 23.50 -8.54
N ASP A 151 -37.41 23.29 -8.84
CA ASP A 151 -37.95 23.41 -10.18
C ASP A 151 -38.34 24.87 -10.47
N LEU A 152 -37.70 25.45 -11.50
CA LEU A 152 -37.91 26.86 -11.86
C LEU A 152 -39.35 27.15 -12.30
N GLU A 153 -40.09 26.14 -12.76
CA GLU A 153 -41.49 26.26 -13.17
C GLU A 153 -42.44 26.57 -12.00
N ASP A 154 -42.04 26.25 -10.76
CA ASP A 154 -42.85 26.53 -9.58
C ASP A 154 -42.87 28.03 -9.20
N TYR A 155 -41.94 28.81 -9.75
CA TYR A 155 -41.78 30.25 -9.47
C TYR A 155 -42.67 31.11 -10.38
N THR A 156 -43.98 30.92 -10.27
CA THR A 156 -44.98 31.57 -11.13
C THR A 156 -45.36 32.99 -10.70
N ARG A 157 -45.06 33.39 -9.46
CA ARG A 157 -45.40 34.71 -8.92
C ARG A 157 -44.25 35.69 -9.11
N THR A 158 -44.56 36.90 -9.57
CA THR A 158 -43.57 37.97 -9.75
C THR A 158 -43.80 39.12 -8.77
N GLY A 159 -42.72 39.81 -8.41
CA GLY A 159 -42.72 40.94 -7.50
C GLY A 159 -41.43 41.75 -7.60
N SER A 160 -41.19 42.63 -6.63
CA SER A 160 -39.89 43.28 -6.50
C SER A 160 -38.85 42.26 -6.00
N PRO A 161 -37.58 42.31 -6.47
CA PRO A 161 -36.50 41.56 -5.88
C PRO A 161 -36.43 41.70 -4.36
N ASP A 162 -36.24 40.59 -3.65
CA ASP A 162 -36.17 40.53 -2.19
C ASP A 162 -34.84 39.92 -1.74
N GLN A 163 -33.79 40.74 -1.78
CA GLN A 163 -32.46 40.35 -1.32
C GLN A 163 -32.43 40.06 0.18
N ALA A 164 -33.24 40.74 0.98
CA ALA A 164 -33.28 40.51 2.43
C ALA A 164 -33.84 39.12 2.76
N PHE A 165 -34.84 38.66 2.00
CA PHE A 165 -35.32 37.28 2.06
C PHE A 165 -34.23 36.30 1.64
N ALA A 166 -33.57 36.52 0.49
CA ALA A 166 -32.53 35.65 -0.03
C ALA A 166 -31.36 35.47 0.97
N ILE A 167 -30.86 36.56 1.54
CA ILE A 167 -29.81 36.53 2.57
C ILE A 167 -30.31 35.78 3.81
N ARG A 168 -31.53 36.04 4.26
CA ARG A 168 -32.08 35.42 5.48
C ARG A 168 -32.13 33.90 5.35
N ILE A 169 -32.74 33.36 4.30
CA ILE A 169 -32.92 31.90 4.17
C ILE A 169 -31.61 31.15 3.92
N MET A 170 -30.56 31.84 3.46
CA MET A 170 -29.23 31.25 3.28
C MET A 170 -28.37 31.26 4.55
N HIS A 171 -28.81 31.97 5.61
CA HIS A 171 -28.05 32.19 6.85
C HIS A 171 -28.87 31.92 8.12
N ASP A 172 -30.09 31.41 7.99
CA ASP A 172 -30.94 31.11 9.14
C ASP A 172 -30.51 29.79 9.81
N PRO A 173 -30.98 29.51 11.03
CA PRO A 173 -30.66 28.27 11.72
C PRO A 173 -31.05 27.01 10.94
N LYS A 174 -32.14 27.06 10.15
CA LYS A 174 -32.60 25.91 9.37
C LYS A 174 -31.59 25.56 8.28
N TYR A 175 -31.07 26.54 7.54
CA TYR A 175 -30.03 26.27 6.54
C TYR A 175 -28.80 25.63 7.17
N HIS A 176 -28.39 26.08 8.35
CA HIS A 176 -27.27 25.50 9.08
C HIS A 176 -27.55 24.05 9.53
N GLU A 177 -28.74 23.77 10.05
CA GLU A 177 -29.18 22.41 10.41
C GLU A 177 -29.21 21.49 9.18
N ASP A 178 -29.78 21.95 8.06
CA ASP A 178 -29.82 21.19 6.80
C ASP A 178 -28.40 20.91 6.28
N LYS A 179 -27.48 21.86 6.42
CA LYS A 179 -26.07 21.68 6.05
C LYS A 179 -25.37 20.66 6.95
N ASP A 180 -25.67 20.62 8.25
CA ASP A 180 -25.14 19.61 9.17
C ASP A 180 -25.64 18.19 8.81
N LEU A 181 -26.89 18.07 8.35
CA LEU A 181 -27.45 16.80 7.85
C LEU A 181 -26.73 16.29 6.59
N ILE A 182 -26.15 17.18 5.78
CA ILE A 182 -25.30 16.81 4.65
C ILE A 182 -23.91 16.36 5.14
N MET A 183 -23.32 17.12 6.07
CA MET A 183 -21.92 16.91 6.46
C MET A 183 -21.70 15.68 7.35
N GLY A 184 -22.69 15.31 8.17
CA GLY A 184 -22.62 14.15 9.05
C GLY A 184 -22.34 12.83 8.29
N PRO A 185 -23.21 12.43 7.34
CA PRO A 185 -23.01 11.21 6.56
C PRO A 185 -21.73 11.22 5.71
N ILE A 186 -21.33 12.37 5.14
CA ILE A 186 -20.04 12.49 4.42
C ILE A 186 -18.86 12.16 5.35
N ALA A 187 -18.85 12.76 6.55
CA ALA A 187 -17.79 12.51 7.53
C ALA A 187 -17.77 11.05 8.03
N GLU A 188 -18.93 10.40 8.09
CA GLU A 188 -19.03 8.97 8.44
C GLU A 188 -18.47 8.09 7.32
N SER A 189 -18.87 8.32 6.06
CA SER A 189 -18.35 7.59 4.89
C SER A 189 -16.83 7.71 4.78
N GLU A 190 -16.30 8.93 4.90
CA GLU A 190 -14.85 9.15 4.86
C GLU A 190 -14.10 8.40 5.95
N ARG A 191 -14.64 8.34 7.17
CA ARG A 191 -14.04 7.57 8.25
C ARG A 191 -14.01 6.08 7.90
N MET A 192 -15.11 5.55 7.39
CA MET A 192 -15.19 4.15 6.97
C MET A 192 -14.17 3.82 5.88
N VAL A 193 -14.05 4.69 4.87
CA VAL A 193 -13.07 4.55 3.78
C VAL A 193 -11.64 4.59 4.32
N VAL A 194 -11.33 5.55 5.20
CA VAL A 194 -10.01 5.68 5.83
C VAL A 194 -9.69 4.43 6.66
N ASP A 195 -10.61 3.97 7.50
CA ASP A 195 -10.40 2.80 8.35
C ASP A 195 -10.16 1.53 7.51
N ARG A 196 -10.99 1.31 6.47
CA ARG A 196 -10.85 0.17 5.56
C ARG A 196 -9.52 0.19 4.82
N THR A 197 -9.16 1.32 4.22
CA THR A 197 -7.94 1.44 3.40
C THR A 197 -6.67 1.39 4.26
N LEU A 198 -6.67 2.01 5.44
CA LEU A 198 -5.56 1.92 6.39
C LEU A 198 -5.35 0.49 6.89
N ALA A 199 -6.42 -0.24 7.20
CA ALA A 199 -6.31 -1.62 7.64
C ALA A 199 -5.61 -2.51 6.59
N GLU A 200 -5.87 -2.29 5.30
CA GLU A 200 -5.21 -3.02 4.22
C GLU A 200 -3.73 -2.64 4.07
N VAL A 201 -3.41 -1.35 4.12
CA VAL A 201 -2.02 -0.86 4.10
C VAL A 201 -1.23 -1.42 5.28
N GLU A 202 -1.84 -1.43 6.48
CA GLU A 202 -1.21 -1.97 7.69
C GLU A 202 -0.97 -3.48 7.57
N ARG A 203 -1.96 -4.24 7.09
CA ARG A 203 -1.84 -5.69 6.86
C ARG A 203 -0.66 -6.02 5.94
N LEU A 204 -0.54 -5.32 4.83
CA LEU A 204 0.54 -5.51 3.86
C LEU A 204 1.89 -5.05 4.43
N THR A 205 1.93 -3.95 5.19
CA THR A 205 3.13 -3.48 5.87
C THR A 205 3.63 -4.50 6.91
N GLN A 206 2.72 -5.05 7.72
CA GLN A 206 3.04 -6.10 8.69
C GLN A 206 3.56 -7.36 7.99
N ARG A 207 2.95 -7.78 6.87
CA ARG A 207 3.44 -8.88 6.06
C ARG A 207 4.84 -8.63 5.50
N SER A 208 5.13 -7.41 5.02
CA SER A 208 6.48 -7.01 4.60
C SER A 208 7.48 -7.14 5.74
N ARG A 209 7.15 -6.65 6.94
CA ARG A 209 8.01 -6.78 8.13
C ARG A 209 8.31 -8.24 8.46
N SER A 210 7.30 -9.10 8.48
CA SER A 210 7.47 -10.53 8.72
C SER A 210 8.36 -11.20 7.67
N LEU A 211 8.17 -10.90 6.38
CA LEU A 211 9.01 -11.44 5.31
C LEU A 211 10.46 -10.97 5.41
N ILE A 212 10.69 -9.70 5.76
CA ILE A 212 12.04 -9.15 5.99
C ILE A 212 12.71 -9.87 7.17
N LEU A 213 12.01 -10.08 8.28
CA LEU A 213 12.56 -10.79 9.45
C LEU A 213 12.89 -12.26 9.11
N ILE A 214 11.99 -12.97 8.43
CA ILE A 214 12.22 -14.34 7.97
C ILE A 214 13.45 -14.40 7.04
N GLY A 215 13.52 -13.50 6.06
CA GLY A 215 14.65 -13.42 5.13
C GLY A 215 15.98 -13.07 5.82
N ALA A 216 15.96 -12.22 6.85
CA ALA A 216 17.13 -11.90 7.65
C ALA A 216 17.64 -13.13 8.45
N VAL A 217 16.73 -13.90 9.05
CA VAL A 217 17.07 -15.14 9.76
C VAL A 217 17.65 -16.18 8.80
N ILE A 218 17.04 -16.41 7.63
CA ILE A 218 17.56 -17.33 6.62
C ILE A 218 18.94 -16.87 6.13
N GLY A 219 19.11 -15.57 5.87
CA GLY A 219 20.40 -14.98 5.48
C GLY A 219 21.49 -15.21 6.53
N LEU A 220 21.18 -15.01 7.82
CA LEU A 220 22.10 -15.26 8.92
C LEU A 220 22.49 -16.74 9.00
N LEU A 221 21.52 -17.65 8.87
CA LEU A 221 21.75 -19.09 8.86
C LEU A 221 22.64 -19.51 7.68
N LEU A 222 22.43 -18.93 6.51
CA LEU A 222 23.24 -19.20 5.32
C LEU A 222 24.71 -18.80 5.56
N VAL A 223 24.95 -17.59 6.09
CA VAL A 223 26.30 -17.14 6.47
C VAL A 223 26.91 -18.07 7.53
N ALA A 224 26.16 -18.43 8.56
CA ALA A 224 26.62 -19.32 9.62
C ALA A 224 27.02 -20.70 9.09
N ILE A 225 26.25 -21.27 8.15
CA ILE A 225 26.54 -22.57 7.55
C ILE A 225 27.76 -22.50 6.64
N VAL A 226 27.94 -21.42 5.87
CA VAL A 226 29.14 -21.22 5.05
C VAL A 226 30.39 -21.14 5.92
N VAL A 227 30.34 -20.35 7.00
CA VAL A 227 31.44 -20.24 7.97
C VAL A 227 31.73 -21.57 8.65
N LEU A 228 30.69 -22.28 9.10
CA LEU A 228 30.84 -23.58 9.76
C LEU A 228 31.44 -24.63 8.81
N ALA A 229 30.95 -24.69 7.56
CA ALA A 229 31.50 -25.60 6.54
C ALA A 229 32.98 -25.30 6.28
N HIS A 230 33.36 -24.02 6.21
CA HIS A 230 34.76 -23.62 6.07
C HIS A 230 35.61 -24.06 7.27
N LEU A 231 35.17 -23.78 8.51
CA LEU A 231 35.91 -24.13 9.72
C LEU A 231 36.09 -25.65 9.90
N VAL A 232 35.05 -26.43 9.60
CA VAL A 232 35.08 -27.90 9.67
C VAL A 232 36.01 -28.50 8.62
N ALA A 233 36.12 -27.90 7.44
CA ALA A 233 37.02 -28.36 6.38
C ALA A 233 38.48 -27.91 6.58
N GLN A 234 38.69 -26.67 7.02
CA GLN A 234 40.00 -26.02 7.03
C GLN A 234 41.01 -26.74 7.94
N ARG A 235 40.63 -27.05 9.19
CA ARG A 235 41.55 -27.66 10.17
C ARG A 235 42.12 -29.02 9.73
N PRO A 236 41.30 -30.04 9.41
CA PRO A 236 41.82 -31.35 9.04
C PRO A 236 42.58 -31.31 7.70
N VAL A 237 42.11 -30.55 6.72
CA VAL A 237 42.79 -30.44 5.42
C VAL A 237 44.16 -29.78 5.56
N LEU A 238 44.28 -28.68 6.30
CA LEU A 238 45.58 -28.03 6.54
C LEU A 238 46.53 -28.93 7.35
N ALA A 239 46.03 -29.62 8.37
CA ALA A 239 46.85 -30.54 9.17
C ALA A 239 47.40 -31.70 8.31
N SER A 240 46.55 -32.34 7.51
CA SER A 240 46.96 -33.46 6.67
C SER A 240 47.84 -33.05 5.49
N THR A 241 47.58 -31.89 4.87
CA THR A 241 48.45 -31.37 3.80
C THR A 241 49.84 -31.02 4.32
N ASN A 242 49.94 -30.39 5.50
CA ASN A 242 51.22 -30.12 6.14
C ASN A 242 51.98 -31.39 6.53
N LEU A 243 51.27 -32.42 7.04
CA LEU A 243 51.86 -33.71 7.38
C LEU A 243 52.45 -34.42 6.16
N VAL A 244 51.68 -34.52 5.08
CA VAL A 244 52.16 -35.14 3.83
C VAL A 244 53.30 -34.33 3.23
N ARG A 245 53.21 -32.99 3.24
CA ARG A 245 54.28 -32.11 2.78
C ARG A 245 55.57 -32.31 3.56
N SER A 246 55.51 -32.42 4.89
CA SER A 246 56.72 -32.58 5.71
C SER A 246 57.41 -33.92 5.45
N GLU A 247 56.65 -35.01 5.39
CA GLU A 247 57.22 -36.35 5.13
C GLU A 247 57.81 -36.46 3.72
N LEU A 248 57.13 -35.92 2.70
CA LEU A 248 57.66 -35.91 1.33
C LEU A 248 58.92 -35.06 1.20
N ALA A 249 59.01 -33.94 1.94
CA ALA A 249 60.22 -33.12 1.96
C ALA A 249 61.41 -33.85 2.61
N GLU A 250 61.14 -34.62 3.67
CA GLU A 250 62.14 -35.47 4.32
C GLU A 250 62.63 -36.57 3.38
N LEU A 251 61.72 -37.24 2.67
CA LEU A 251 62.02 -38.25 1.64
C LEU A 251 62.87 -37.68 0.50
N ALA A 252 62.50 -36.52 -0.02
CA ALA A 252 63.24 -35.86 -1.09
C ALA A 252 64.65 -35.41 -0.68
N SER A 253 64.87 -35.12 0.61
CA SER A 253 66.17 -34.73 1.14
C SER A 253 67.16 -35.89 1.32
N GLY A 254 66.71 -37.15 1.13
CA GLY A 254 67.51 -38.35 1.32
C GLY A 254 67.73 -38.73 2.79
N ALA A 255 67.10 -38.02 3.73
CA ALA A 255 67.23 -38.22 5.17
C ALA A 255 66.06 -39.01 5.80
N ALA A 256 65.12 -39.49 5.00
CA ALA A 256 63.91 -40.13 5.51
C ALA A 256 64.18 -41.52 6.10
N ASP A 257 63.74 -41.70 7.34
CA ASP A 257 63.58 -43.01 7.97
C ASP A 257 62.36 -43.72 7.38
N LEU A 258 62.63 -44.66 6.45
CA LEU A 258 61.60 -45.44 5.77
C LEU A 258 60.83 -46.38 6.68
N SER A 259 61.28 -46.62 7.92
CA SER A 259 60.56 -47.47 8.90
C SER A 259 59.42 -46.72 9.60
N LYS A 260 59.40 -45.39 9.52
CA LYS A 260 58.36 -44.55 10.13
C LYS A 260 57.03 -44.72 9.38
N ARG A 261 55.93 -44.71 10.13
CA ARG A 261 54.57 -44.79 9.57
C ARG A 261 53.72 -43.65 10.08
N LEU A 262 52.97 -43.04 9.17
CA LEU A 262 51.97 -42.02 9.49
C LEU A 262 50.81 -42.63 10.26
N SER A 263 50.40 -41.96 11.34
CA SER A 263 49.23 -42.35 12.14
C SER A 263 47.94 -42.08 11.37
N ILE A 264 47.22 -43.15 11.01
CA ILE A 264 45.89 -43.07 10.37
C ILE A 264 44.85 -42.78 11.46
N ARG A 265 44.57 -41.50 11.69
CA ARG A 265 43.62 -41.07 12.74
C ARG A 265 42.16 -41.04 12.30
N ASN A 266 41.91 -40.88 11.00
CA ASN A 266 40.57 -40.73 10.44
C ASN A 266 40.28 -41.83 9.42
N ASN A 267 39.03 -42.29 9.34
CA ASN A 267 38.56 -43.19 8.28
C ASN A 267 37.86 -42.39 7.17
N ASP A 268 38.60 -41.45 6.58
CA ASP A 268 38.16 -40.56 5.49
C ASP A 268 39.25 -40.46 4.40
N GLU A 269 39.06 -39.57 3.43
CA GLU A 269 40.00 -39.37 2.31
C GLU A 269 41.42 -38.97 2.78
N LEU A 270 41.55 -38.29 3.92
CA LEU A 270 42.87 -37.94 4.48
C LEU A 270 43.53 -39.13 5.15
N GLY A 271 42.74 -39.99 5.81
CA GLY A 271 43.21 -41.28 6.30
C GLY A 271 43.67 -42.22 5.18
N ALA A 272 42.92 -42.27 4.08
CA ALA A 272 43.29 -43.03 2.88
C ALA A 272 44.60 -42.51 2.25
N LEU A 273 44.82 -41.19 2.24
CA LEU A 273 46.08 -40.59 1.78
C LEU A 273 47.27 -40.98 2.66
N ALA A 274 47.11 -40.94 3.98
CA ALA A 274 48.14 -41.39 4.92
C ALA A 274 48.45 -42.90 4.75
N ALA A 275 47.42 -43.73 4.54
CA ALA A 275 47.58 -45.16 4.29
C ALA A 275 48.35 -45.44 2.98
N ALA A 276 48.03 -44.70 1.91
CA ALA A 276 48.72 -44.82 0.63
C ALA A 276 50.21 -44.44 0.73
N LEU A 277 50.53 -43.38 1.47
CA LEU A 277 51.92 -42.98 1.71
C LEU A 277 52.68 -44.04 2.55
N ASN A 278 52.04 -44.63 3.56
CA ASN A 278 52.62 -45.75 4.31
C ASN A 278 52.96 -46.95 3.42
N GLY A 279 52.05 -47.34 2.51
CA GLY A 279 52.29 -48.43 1.58
C GLY A 279 53.39 -48.13 0.55
N LEU A 280 53.58 -46.85 0.19
CA LEU A 280 54.71 -46.42 -0.65
C LEU A 280 56.03 -46.56 0.12
N MET A 281 56.10 -46.08 1.37
CA MET A 281 57.29 -46.19 2.21
C MET A 281 57.70 -47.65 2.42
N GLU A 282 56.73 -48.54 2.68
CA GLU A 282 56.98 -49.98 2.82
C GLU A 282 57.62 -50.60 1.57
N ARG A 283 57.15 -50.23 0.37
CA ARG A 283 57.74 -50.71 -0.89
C ARG A 283 59.13 -50.13 -1.19
N LEU A 284 59.43 -48.95 -0.68
CA LEU A 284 60.74 -48.31 -0.83
C LEU A 284 61.76 -48.87 0.19
N GLU A 285 61.29 -49.35 1.34
CA GLU A 285 62.09 -49.98 2.39
C GLU A 285 62.59 -51.38 1.95
N GLY A 286 61.81 -52.11 1.15
CA GLY A 286 62.16 -53.40 0.56
C GLY A 286 61.04 -54.44 0.65
#